data_AF-A0AB33BXM8-F1
#
_entry.id   AF-A0AB33BXM8-F1
#
_cell.length_a   1.000
_cell.length_b   1.000
_cell.length_c   1.000
_cell.angle_alpha   90.00
_cell.angle_beta   90.00
_cell.angle_gamma   90.00
#
_symmetry.space_group_name_H-M   'P 1'
#
loop_
_entity.id
_entity.type
_entity.pdbx_description
1 polymer ?
#
loop_
_entity_poly.entity_id
_entity_poly.type
_entity_poly.pdbx_seq_one_letter_code
_entity_poly.pdbx_strand_id
1 'polypeptide(L)' 'MGRAAYICPQPNCLQLARQKNRLGRALKANIPETLYESLQERLGTAKQGRPNQD' A
#
# COMPACT_ATOMS: atom_id res chain seq x y z
N MET A 1 4.05 -7.06 20.16
CA MET A 1 3.43 -5.78 19.75
C MET A 1 3.64 -5.59 18.26
N GLY A 2 2.58 -5.81 17.45
CA GLY A 2 2.65 -5.72 15.99
C GLY A 2 2.63 -4.27 15.50
N ARG A 3 3.15 -4.03 14.30
CA ARG A 3 3.07 -2.74 13.60
C ARG A 3 2.19 -2.94 12.38
N ALA A 4 1.22 -2.05 12.20
CA ALA A 4 0.38 -2.01 11.02
C ALA A 4 0.52 -0.65 10.35
N ALA A 5 0.45 -0.63 9.02
CA ALA A 5 0.46 0.58 8.23
C ALA A 5 -0.67 0.50 7.21
N TYR A 6 -1.38 1.61 7.04
CA TYR A 6 -2.44 1.71 6.05
C TYR A 6 -1.93 2.48 4.83
N ILE A 7 -2.36 2.06 3.66
CA ILE A 7 -2.07 2.74 2.41
C ILE A 7 -3.37 2.97 1.65
N CYS A 8 -3.50 4.14 1.03
CA CYS A 8 -4.69 4.47 0.28
C CYS A 8 -4.78 3.56 -0.97
N PRO A 9 -5.98 3.16 -1.41
CA PRO A 9 -6.18 2.26 -2.55
C PRO A 9 -5.91 2.91 -3.92
N GLN A 10 -5.29 4.09 -3.95
CA GLN A 10 -4.95 4.78 -5.19
C GLN A 10 -3.52 4.43 -5.65
N PRO A 11 -3.30 4.26 -6.96
CA PRO A 11 -1.97 3.96 -7.50
C PRO A 11 -0.94 5.06 -7.17
N ASN A 12 -1.36 6.32 -7.12
CA ASN A 12 -0.50 7.45 -6.76
C ASN A 12 0.05 7.35 -5.33
N CYS A 13 -0.77 6.89 -4.37
CA CYS A 13 -0.31 6.66 -2.99
C CYS A 13 0.72 5.53 -2.92
N LEU A 14 0.50 4.43 -3.66
CA LEU A 14 1.44 3.31 -3.70
C LEU A 14 2.78 3.73 -4.29
N GLN A 15 2.76 4.49 -5.38
CA GLN A 15 3.97 5.00 -6.03
C GLN A 15 4.76 5.94 -5.12
N LEU A 16 4.09 6.89 -4.45
CA LEU A 16 4.71 7.78 -3.46
C LEU A 16 5.26 7.01 -2.24
N ALA A 17 4.52 6.00 -1.77
CA ALA A 17 4.95 5.19 -0.63
C ALA A 17 6.16 4.32 -0.97
N ARG A 18 6.21 3.76 -2.19
CA ARG A 18 7.35 3.03 -2.72
C ARG A 18 8.57 3.94 -2.85
N GLN A 19 8.43 5.10 -3.50
CA GLN A 19 9.54 6.05 -3.70
C GLN A 19 10.15 6.52 -2.36
N LYS A 20 9.32 6.73 -1.33
CA LYS A 20 9.78 7.18 0.00
C LYS A 20 9.98 6.06 1.01
N ASN A 21 9.86 4.78 0.62
CA ASN A 21 9.89 3.62 1.52
C ASN A 21 9.03 3.80 2.78
N ARG A 22 7.87 4.43 2.64
CA ARG A 22 6.97 4.78 3.76
C ARG A 22 6.44 3.52 4.46
N LEU A 23 6.07 2.51 3.67
CA LEU A 23 5.60 1.21 4.20
C LEU A 23 6.70 0.52 5.00
N GLY A 24 7.91 0.45 4.44
CA GLY A 24 9.04 -0.15 5.14
C GLY A 24 9.41 0.59 6.43
N ARG A 25 9.31 1.93 6.44
CA ARG A 25 9.55 2.73 7.65
C ARG A 25 8.48 2.54 8.72
N ALA A 26 7.21 2.48 8.33
CA ALA A 26 6.09 2.27 9.26
C ALA A 26 6.12 0.87 9.88
N LEU A 27 6.36 -0.15 9.05
CA LEU A 27 6.50 -1.55 9.46
C LEU A 27 7.87 -1.85 10.08
N LYS A 28 8.83 -0.93 9.92
CA LYS A 28 10.23 -1.04 10.34
C LYS A 28 10.90 -2.31 9.77
N ALA A 29 10.58 -2.61 8.52
CA ALA A 29 11.02 -3.79 7.76
C ALA A 29 11.35 -3.40 6.32
N ASN A 30 12.20 -4.17 5.65
CA ASN A 30 12.45 -3.97 4.22
C ASN A 30 11.30 -4.61 3.42
N ILE A 31 10.65 -3.83 2.56
CA ILE A 31 9.56 -4.31 1.71
C ILE A 31 10.16 -4.55 0.31
N PRO A 32 10.20 -5.80 -0.19
CA PRO A 32 10.71 -6.08 -1.51
C PRO A 32 9.77 -5.56 -2.61
N GLU A 33 10.32 -5.25 -3.79
CA GLU A 33 9.54 -4.75 -4.93
C GLU A 33 8.45 -5.71 -5.39
N THR A 34 8.69 -7.02 -5.32
CA THR A 34 7.70 -8.05 -5.61
C THR A 34 6.43 -7.91 -4.77
N LEU A 35 6.57 -7.46 -3.51
CA LEU A 35 5.43 -7.20 -2.64
C LEU A 35 4.66 -5.95 -3.10
N TYR A 36 5.35 -4.93 -3.57
CA TYR A 36 4.72 -3.73 -4.14
C TYR A 36 3.99 -4.06 -5.45
N GLU A 37 4.54 -4.92 -6.31
CA GLU A 37 3.86 -5.36 -7.54
C GLU A 37 2.59 -6.16 -7.22
N SER A 38 2.69 -7.15 -6.33
CA SER A 38 1.51 -7.88 -5.86
C SER A 38 0.48 -6.98 -5.17
N LEU A 39 0.92 -5.96 -4.43
CA LEU A 39 0.04 -4.94 -3.86
C LEU A 39 -0.60 -4.11 -4.96
N GLN A 40 0.13 -3.70 -5.99
CA GLN A 40 -0.38 -2.92 -7.11
C GLN A 40 -1.43 -3.68 -7.91
N GLU A 41 -1.16 -4.95 -8.24
CA GLU A 41 -2.12 -5.84 -8.90
C GLU A 41 -3.38 -6.02 -8.04
N ARG A 42 -3.19 -6.21 -6.73
CA ARG A 42 -4.30 -6.25 -5.79
C ARG A 42 -5.03 -4.93 -5.68
N LEU A 43 -4.40 -3.76 -5.68
CA LEU A 43 -5.10 -2.47 -5.66
C LEU A 43 -5.87 -2.22 -6.97
N GLY A 44 -5.30 -2.61 -8.12
CA GLY A 44 -5.97 -2.55 -9.41
C GLY A 44 -7.22 -3.42 -9.48
N THR A 45 -7.23 -4.55 -8.75
CA THR A 45 -8.36 -5.48 -8.65
C THR A 45 -9.25 -5.25 -7.42
N ALA A 46 -8.73 -4.68 -6.33
CA ALA A 46 -9.39 -4.43 -5.04
C ALA A 46 -10.21 -3.14 -5.05
N LYS A 47 -10.77 -2.78 -6.22
CA LYS A 47 -11.91 -1.88 -6.37
C LYS A 47 -13.20 -2.52 -5.80
N GLN A 48 -13.11 -3.19 -4.66
CA GLN A 48 -14.24 -3.84 -3.98
C GLN A 48 -14.08 -3.69 -2.47
N GLY A 49 -14.24 -2.45 -2.02
CA GLY A 49 -14.31 -2.07 -0.62
C GLY A 49 -14.97 -0.71 -0.51
N ARG A 50 -16.25 -0.63 -0.92
CA ARG A 50 -17.22 0.48 -0.81
C ARG A 50 -16.70 1.91 -1.08
N PRO A 51 -17.15 2.57 -2.17
CA PRO A 51 -17.25 4.02 -2.16
C PRO A 51 -18.43 4.42 -1.25
N ASN A 52 -18.17 4.68 0.03
CA ASN A 52 -19.09 5.50 0.84
C ASN A 52 -18.41 6.86 1.03
N GLN A 53 -18.67 7.71 0.05
CA GLN A 53 -18.48 9.14 0.13
C GLN A 53 -19.82 9.69 0.65
N ASP A 54 -19.87 10.04 1.93
CA ASP A 54 -20.91 10.90 2.53
C ASP A 54 -20.20 12.09 3.20
#